data_AF-A0AAU0YAT9-F1
#
_entry.id   AF-A0AAU0YAT9-F1
#
_cell.length_a   1.000
_cell.length_b   1.000
_cell.length_c   1.000
_cell.angle_alpha   90.00
_cell.angle_beta   90.00
_cell.angle_gamma   90.00
#
_symmetry.space_group_name_H-M   'P 1'
#
loop_
_entity.id
_entity.type
_entity.pdbx_description
1 polymer ?
#
loop_
_entity_poly.entity_id
_entity_poly.type
_entity_poly.pdbx_seq_one_letter_code
_entity_poly.pdbx_strand_id
1 'polypeptide(L)'
;MSTSADQQGPEQDLSTWAIERLQSFAMDARGRQLEAVRIVAQGHAYHSGQPQEARRQWAKLSLLANRRMHSDCPGDQSRAVQQDFMLRMWVIDQLGPDDKDPDWSPETLASETVAALDLTPPQASALAGRWRDLAIEQIRDLRRHKNLTAHLERLVNHIEPSPTRDQLLIWTQLRRLLP
;
A
#
# COMPACT_ATOMS: atom_id res chain seq x y z
N MET A 1 33.45 -18.11 -36.81
CA MET A 1 32.61 -18.58 -35.69
C MET A 1 31.99 -17.33 -35.08
N SER A 2 30.70 -17.16 -35.34
CA SER A 2 29.91 -16.02 -34.90
C SER A 2 29.44 -16.26 -33.48
N THR A 3 29.90 -15.45 -32.53
CA THR A 3 29.28 -15.35 -31.22
C THR A 3 28.22 -14.27 -31.31
N SER A 4 26.97 -14.74 -31.24
CA SER A 4 25.73 -13.99 -31.31
C SER A 4 25.79 -12.76 -30.42
N ALA A 5 25.49 -11.62 -31.05
CA ALA A 5 25.08 -10.42 -30.36
C ALA A 5 23.89 -10.77 -29.45
N ASP A 6 24.07 -10.55 -28.15
CA ASP A 6 22.99 -10.49 -27.17
C ASP A 6 22.08 -9.32 -27.57
N GLN A 7 21.09 -9.60 -28.42
CA GLN A 7 20.01 -8.70 -28.72
C GLN A 7 19.08 -8.64 -27.50
N GLN A 8 19.46 -7.87 -26.49
CA GLN A 8 18.47 -7.23 -25.63
C GLN A 8 17.76 -6.18 -26.48
N GLY A 9 16.63 -6.57 -27.08
CA GLY A 9 15.70 -5.63 -27.71
C GLY A 9 15.28 -4.54 -26.72
N PRO A 10 14.82 -3.37 -27.19
CA PRO A 10 14.49 -2.23 -26.33
C PRO A 10 13.50 -2.70 -25.26
N GLU A 11 13.89 -2.60 -23.99
CA GLU A 11 13.00 -2.82 -22.87
C GLU A 11 11.76 -1.94 -23.10
N GLN A 12 10.64 -2.57 -23.48
CA GLN A 12 9.45 -1.84 -23.88
C GLN A 12 8.99 -0.97 -22.72
N ASP A 13 8.99 0.35 -22.91
CA ASP A 13 8.56 1.31 -21.91
C ASP A 13 7.09 1.07 -21.56
N LEU A 14 6.88 0.39 -20.42
CA LEU A 14 5.57 0.02 -19.90
C LEU A 14 4.69 1.26 -19.67
N SER A 15 5.26 2.44 -19.42
CA SER A 15 4.49 3.66 -19.17
C SER A 15 3.70 4.17 -20.39
N THR A 16 4.01 3.65 -21.58
CA THR A 16 3.31 3.98 -22.82
C THR A 16 2.16 3.04 -23.13
N TRP A 17 2.00 1.96 -22.36
CA TRP A 17 1.02 0.92 -22.66
C TRP A 17 -0.38 1.31 -22.20
N ALA A 18 -1.38 0.90 -22.98
CA ALA A 18 -2.77 0.94 -22.56
C ALA A 18 -3.01 0.03 -21.34
N ILE A 19 -3.97 0.41 -20.49
CA ILE A 19 -4.24 -0.28 -19.23
C ILE A 19 -4.61 -1.75 -19.44
N GLU A 20 -5.36 -2.07 -20.49
CA GLU A 20 -5.80 -3.43 -20.81
C GLU A 20 -4.60 -4.34 -21.12
N ARG A 21 -3.63 -3.81 -21.87
CA ARG A 21 -2.40 -4.53 -22.21
C ARG A 21 -1.55 -4.78 -20.97
N LEU A 22 -1.42 -3.78 -20.11
CA LEU A 22 -0.70 -3.90 -18.84
C LEU A 22 -1.39 -4.86 -17.87
N GLN A 23 -2.73 -4.88 -17.83
CA GLN A 23 -3.52 -5.84 -17.07
C GLN A 23 -3.26 -7.27 -17.56
N SER A 24 -3.34 -7.52 -18.87
CA SER A 24 -3.02 -8.84 -19.43
C SER A 24 -1.59 -9.26 -19.12
N PHE A 25 -0.62 -8.37 -19.27
CA PHE A 25 0.77 -8.65 -18.92
C PHE A 25 0.96 -8.98 -17.43
N ALA A 26 0.28 -8.25 -16.54
CA ALA A 26 0.32 -8.50 -15.10
C ALA A 26 -0.22 -9.88 -14.70
N MET A 27 -1.02 -10.52 -15.57
CA MET A 27 -1.54 -11.86 -15.30
C MET A 27 -0.46 -12.95 -15.32
N ASP A 28 0.60 -12.75 -16.10
CA ASP A 28 1.70 -13.72 -16.25
C ASP A 28 3.01 -13.24 -15.62
N ALA A 29 3.12 -11.94 -15.35
CA ALA A 29 4.27 -11.31 -14.73
C ALA A 29 4.56 -11.84 -13.31
N ARG A 30 5.83 -11.80 -12.92
CA ARG A 30 6.30 -12.15 -11.57
C ARG A 30 7.38 -11.21 -11.06
N GLY A 31 7.56 -11.16 -9.74
CA GLY A 31 8.66 -10.44 -9.08
C GLY A 31 8.84 -9.01 -9.61
N ARG A 32 10.03 -8.72 -10.16
CA ARG A 32 10.38 -7.37 -10.67
C ARG A 32 9.44 -6.85 -11.77
N GLN A 33 8.83 -7.73 -12.57
CA GLN A 33 7.87 -7.30 -13.58
C GLN A 33 6.58 -6.79 -12.95
N LEU A 34 6.08 -7.45 -11.89
CA LEU A 34 4.93 -6.97 -11.13
C LEU A 34 5.24 -5.65 -10.41
N GLU A 35 6.44 -5.50 -9.86
CA GLU A 35 6.85 -4.22 -9.25
C GLU A 35 6.88 -3.09 -10.28
N ALA A 36 7.35 -3.36 -11.51
CA ALA A 36 7.34 -2.38 -12.59
C ALA A 36 5.90 -1.99 -12.99
N VAL A 37 5.00 -2.96 -13.15
CA VAL A 37 3.57 -2.71 -13.41
C VAL A 37 2.96 -1.86 -12.28
N ARG A 38 3.23 -2.22 -11.02
CA ARG A 38 2.73 -1.50 -9.84
C ARG A 38 3.16 -0.03 -9.89
N ILE A 39 4.43 0.24 -10.13
CA ILE A 39 4.99 1.60 -10.19
C ILE A 39 4.34 2.41 -11.32
N VAL A 40 4.27 1.84 -12.53
CA VAL A 40 3.70 2.51 -13.70
C VAL A 40 2.22 2.81 -13.48
N ALA A 41 1.45 1.83 -13.02
CA ALA A 41 0.02 1.98 -12.76
C ALA A 41 -0.24 3.02 -11.65
N GLN A 42 0.56 3.03 -10.58
CA GLN A 42 0.49 4.06 -9.55
C GLN A 42 0.78 5.46 -10.11
N GLY A 43 1.76 5.60 -11.00
CA GLY A 43 2.09 6.85 -11.67
C GLY A 43 0.90 7.41 -12.48
N HIS A 44 0.23 6.55 -13.26
CA HIS A 44 -0.98 6.95 -14.00
C HIS A 44 -2.15 7.29 -13.07
N ALA A 45 -2.36 6.54 -11.99
CA ALA A 45 -3.38 6.86 -11.00
C ALA A 45 -3.19 8.28 -10.44
N TYR A 46 -1.96 8.67 -10.17
CA TYR A 46 -1.63 9.99 -9.62
C TYR A 46 -1.74 11.13 -10.65
N HIS A 47 -1.77 10.84 -11.94
CA HIS A 47 -1.83 11.85 -13.00
C HIS A 47 -3.17 12.58 -13.02
N SER A 48 -3.16 13.87 -12.66
CA SER A 48 -4.36 14.71 -12.53
C SER A 48 -5.06 15.03 -13.87
N GLY A 49 -4.37 14.86 -15.01
CA GLY A 49 -4.92 15.08 -16.34
C GLY A 49 -5.88 13.98 -16.82
N GLN A 50 -5.99 12.86 -16.11
CA GLN A 50 -6.90 11.77 -16.49
C GLN A 50 -8.27 11.88 -15.80
N PRO A 51 -9.34 11.37 -16.42
CA PRO A 51 -10.64 11.21 -15.77
C PRO A 51 -10.53 10.38 -14.48
N GLN A 52 -11.37 10.70 -13.50
CA GLN A 52 -11.40 10.03 -12.18
C GLN A 52 -11.53 8.51 -12.29
N GLU A 53 -12.43 8.02 -13.15
CA GLU A 53 -12.65 6.59 -13.39
C GLU A 53 -11.38 5.90 -13.90
N ALA A 54 -10.69 6.49 -14.87
CA ALA A 54 -9.44 5.96 -15.40
C ALA A 54 -8.36 5.89 -14.31
N ARG A 55 -8.25 6.92 -13.47
CA ARG A 55 -7.31 6.94 -12.34
C ARG A 55 -7.61 5.84 -11.32
N ARG A 56 -8.89 5.56 -11.04
CA ARG A 56 -9.30 4.43 -10.18
C ARG A 56 -8.95 3.08 -10.81
N GLN A 57 -9.13 2.91 -12.11
CA GLN A 57 -8.74 1.68 -12.81
C GLN A 57 -7.21 1.44 -12.75
N TRP A 58 -6.42 2.51 -12.94
CA TRP A 58 -4.97 2.43 -12.76
C TRP A 58 -4.58 2.09 -11.32
N ALA A 59 -5.24 2.68 -10.33
CA ALA A 59 -5.02 2.33 -8.94
C ALA A 59 -5.34 0.85 -8.66
N LYS A 60 -6.44 0.31 -9.23
CA LYS A 60 -6.77 -1.13 -9.15
C LYS A 60 -5.67 -2.02 -9.71
N LEU A 61 -5.13 -1.68 -10.87
CA LEU A 61 -4.03 -2.43 -11.46
C LEU A 61 -2.79 -2.42 -10.55
N SER A 62 -2.47 -1.26 -9.95
CA SER A 62 -1.37 -1.19 -8.98
C SER A 62 -1.62 -2.09 -7.76
N LEU A 63 -2.82 -2.06 -7.18
CA LEU A 63 -3.18 -2.94 -6.04
C LEU A 63 -3.10 -4.43 -6.44
N LEU A 64 -3.60 -4.79 -7.62
CA LEU A 64 -3.52 -6.15 -8.14
C LEU A 64 -2.07 -6.64 -8.26
N ALA A 65 -1.20 -5.82 -8.86
CA ALA A 65 0.21 -6.16 -9.02
C ALA A 65 0.91 -6.32 -7.66
N ASN A 66 0.62 -5.45 -6.71
CA ASN A 66 1.19 -5.51 -5.35
C ASN A 66 0.75 -6.78 -4.59
N ARG A 67 -0.55 -7.10 -4.63
CA ARG A 67 -1.11 -8.31 -3.98
C ARG A 67 -0.57 -9.61 -4.58
N ARG A 68 -0.37 -9.64 -5.91
CA ARG A 68 0.23 -10.81 -6.56
C ARG A 68 1.69 -11.01 -6.19
N MET A 69 2.45 -9.92 -6.10
CA MET A 69 3.86 -9.98 -5.69
C MET A 69 4.01 -10.52 -4.26
N HIS A 70 3.06 -10.20 -3.37
CA HIS A 70 3.02 -10.72 -2.00
C HIS A 70 2.89 -12.24 -1.95
N SER A 71 1.98 -12.84 -2.75
CA SER A 71 1.79 -14.29 -2.79
C SER A 71 3.04 -15.08 -3.17
N ASP A 72 3.97 -14.46 -3.91
CA ASP A 72 5.19 -15.11 -4.40
C ASP A 72 6.39 -14.99 -3.42
N CYS A 73 6.38 -14.04 -2.46
CA CYS A 73 7.51 -13.79 -1.56
C CYS A 73 7.06 -13.24 -0.17
N PRO A 74 6.96 -14.09 0.87
CA PRO A 74 6.44 -13.69 2.18
C PRO A 74 7.28 -12.68 2.97
N GLY A 75 8.57 -12.52 2.66
CA GLY A 75 9.50 -11.67 3.43
C GLY A 75 9.22 -10.16 3.39
N ASP A 76 8.49 -9.68 2.37
CA ASP A 76 8.20 -8.25 2.13
C ASP A 76 6.76 -7.85 2.51
N GLN A 77 6.06 -8.67 3.29
CA GLN A 77 4.64 -8.51 3.57
C GLN A 77 4.27 -7.14 4.16
N SER A 78 5.06 -6.62 5.10
CA SER A 78 4.76 -5.33 5.74
C SER A 78 4.85 -4.15 4.77
N ARG A 79 5.81 -4.17 3.84
CA ARG A 79 5.97 -3.13 2.82
C ARG A 79 4.80 -3.16 1.84
N ALA A 80 4.41 -4.35 1.38
CA ALA A 80 3.29 -4.51 0.46
C ALA A 80 1.98 -3.99 1.08
N VAL A 81 1.66 -4.39 2.32
CA VAL A 81 0.45 -3.92 3.03
C VAL A 81 0.47 -2.41 3.23
N GLN A 82 1.62 -1.84 3.62
CA GLN A 82 1.77 -0.39 3.73
C GLN A 82 1.50 0.32 2.39
N GLN A 83 2.05 -0.18 1.29
CA GLN A 83 1.84 0.40 -0.04
C GLN A 83 0.37 0.35 -0.47
N ASP A 84 -0.33 -0.76 -0.20
CA ASP A 84 -1.76 -0.90 -0.45
C ASP A 84 -2.56 0.14 0.34
N PHE A 85 -2.32 0.26 1.65
CA PHE A 85 -3.02 1.23 2.50
C PHE A 85 -2.77 2.68 2.06
N MET A 86 -1.52 3.04 1.73
CA MET A 86 -1.19 4.38 1.28
C MET A 86 -1.84 4.72 -0.07
N LEU A 87 -1.90 3.77 -1.01
CA LEU A 87 -2.55 3.99 -2.30
C LEU A 87 -4.07 4.13 -2.13
N ARG A 88 -4.71 3.25 -1.35
CA ARG A 88 -6.16 3.32 -1.07
C ARG A 88 -6.53 4.62 -0.35
N MET A 89 -5.76 5.00 0.66
CA MET A 89 -5.95 6.30 1.31
C MET A 89 -5.83 7.45 0.32
N TRP A 90 -4.83 7.43 -0.57
CA TRP A 90 -4.70 8.47 -1.59
C TRP A 90 -5.93 8.52 -2.52
N VAL A 91 -6.45 7.37 -2.95
CA VAL A 91 -7.65 7.33 -3.81
C VAL A 91 -8.87 7.89 -3.06
N ILE A 92 -9.11 7.46 -1.82
CA ILE A 92 -10.20 7.96 -1.00
C ILE A 92 -10.11 9.48 -0.83
N ASP A 93 -8.92 9.98 -0.52
CA ASP A 93 -8.69 11.40 -0.21
C ASP A 93 -8.80 12.29 -1.46
N GLN A 94 -8.30 11.83 -2.61
CA GLN A 94 -8.18 12.66 -3.82
C GLN A 94 -9.32 12.44 -4.82
N LEU A 95 -9.88 11.23 -4.84
CA LEU A 95 -10.94 10.83 -5.76
C LEU A 95 -12.25 10.54 -5.02
N GLY A 96 -12.31 10.70 -3.70
CA GLY A 96 -13.49 10.42 -2.90
C GLY A 96 -13.74 8.91 -2.68
N PRO A 97 -14.40 8.56 -1.56
CA PRO A 97 -14.77 7.18 -1.26
C PRO A 97 -15.76 6.61 -2.27
N ASP A 98 -15.83 5.28 -2.35
CA ASP A 98 -16.84 4.54 -3.11
C ASP A 98 -17.27 3.31 -2.32
N ASP A 99 -18.45 3.36 -1.73
CA ASP A 99 -18.98 2.29 -0.87
C ASP A 99 -19.30 1.00 -1.63
N LYS A 100 -19.36 1.04 -2.97
CA LYS A 100 -19.57 -0.15 -3.80
C LYS A 100 -18.27 -0.91 -4.06
N ASP A 101 -17.13 -0.27 -3.81
CA ASP A 101 -15.82 -0.83 -4.03
C ASP A 101 -15.06 -0.91 -2.69
N PRO A 102 -14.87 -2.12 -2.12
CA PRO A 102 -14.15 -2.28 -0.85
C PRO A 102 -12.73 -1.69 -0.83
N ASP A 103 -12.06 -1.60 -2.00
CA ASP A 103 -10.74 -0.96 -2.04
C ASP A 103 -10.81 0.54 -1.76
N TRP A 104 -11.94 1.19 -2.04
CA TRP A 104 -12.18 2.62 -1.85
C TRP A 104 -13.12 2.93 -0.68
N SER A 105 -13.47 1.91 0.12
CA SER A 105 -14.23 2.09 1.36
C SER A 105 -13.29 2.49 2.51
N PRO A 106 -13.51 3.66 3.16
CA PRO A 106 -12.77 4.05 4.36
C PRO A 106 -12.90 3.04 5.50
N GLU A 107 -14.08 2.45 5.67
CA GLU A 107 -14.35 1.50 6.76
C GLU A 107 -13.66 0.15 6.55
N THR A 108 -13.60 -0.32 5.31
CA THR A 108 -12.81 -1.51 4.97
C THR A 108 -11.33 -1.25 5.23
N LEU A 109 -10.79 -0.11 4.80
CA LEU A 109 -9.40 0.25 5.03
C LEU A 109 -9.08 0.38 6.54
N ALA A 110 -9.99 0.94 7.33
CA ALA A 110 -9.85 1.05 8.78
C ALA A 110 -9.77 -0.31 9.46
N SER A 111 -10.72 -1.20 9.13
CA SER A 111 -10.81 -2.53 9.71
C SER A 111 -9.57 -3.37 9.37
N GLU A 112 -9.13 -3.34 8.12
CA GLU A 112 -7.92 -4.02 7.68
C GLU A 112 -6.65 -3.44 8.31
N THR A 113 -6.60 -2.12 8.51
CA THR A 113 -5.47 -1.49 9.20
C THR A 113 -5.36 -1.98 10.63
N VAL A 114 -6.48 -2.03 11.37
CA VAL A 114 -6.49 -2.58 12.74
C VAL A 114 -6.07 -4.05 12.73
N ALA A 115 -6.58 -4.84 11.79
CA ALA A 115 -6.25 -6.27 11.69
C ALA A 115 -4.77 -6.55 11.35
N ALA A 116 -4.09 -5.60 10.69
CA ALA A 116 -2.67 -5.71 10.34
C ALA A 116 -1.70 -5.36 11.49
N LEU A 117 -2.21 -4.86 12.62
CA LEU A 117 -1.41 -4.48 13.78
C LEU A 117 -1.38 -5.63 14.79
N ASP A 118 -0.19 -6.17 15.01
CA ASP A 118 0.01 -7.34 15.88
C ASP A 118 0.14 -6.94 17.37
N LEU A 119 0.41 -5.66 17.64
CA LEU A 119 0.44 -5.10 18.99
C LEU A 119 -0.89 -4.41 19.30
N THR A 120 -1.29 -4.45 20.57
CA THR A 120 -2.33 -3.55 21.09
C THR A 120 -1.73 -2.17 21.43
N PRO A 121 -2.54 -1.09 21.49
CA PRO A 121 -2.02 0.22 21.86
C PRO A 121 -1.27 0.27 23.21
N PRO A 122 -1.73 -0.39 24.29
CA PRO A 122 -0.98 -0.43 25.55
C PRO A 122 0.38 -1.12 25.41
N GLN A 123 0.46 -2.24 24.65
CA GLN A 123 1.73 -2.94 24.41
C GLN A 123 2.71 -2.08 23.62
N ALA A 124 2.23 -1.49 22.51
CA ALA A 124 3.05 -0.61 21.68
C ALA A 124 3.52 0.63 22.44
N SER A 125 2.69 1.23 23.30
CA SER A 125 3.06 2.35 24.17
C SER A 125 4.16 1.96 25.18
N ALA A 126 4.00 0.83 25.86
CA ALA A 126 4.98 0.34 26.82
C ALA A 126 6.35 0.06 26.18
N LEU A 127 6.37 -0.49 24.95
CA LEU A 127 7.59 -0.71 24.18
C LEU A 127 8.19 0.60 23.67
N ALA A 128 7.37 1.52 23.15
CA ALA A 128 7.81 2.83 22.69
C ALA A 128 8.49 3.64 23.80
N GLY A 129 8.00 3.58 25.04
CA GLY A 129 8.61 4.29 26.18
C GLY A 129 10.07 3.91 26.47
N ARG A 130 10.50 2.71 26.04
CA ARG A 130 11.85 2.17 26.27
C ARG A 130 12.54 1.71 24.98
N TRP A 131 12.15 2.24 23.82
CA TRP A 131 12.56 1.69 22.53
C TRP A 131 14.09 1.67 22.33
N ARG A 132 14.82 2.59 22.96
CA ARG A 132 16.29 2.68 22.88
C ARG A 132 17.00 1.50 23.55
N ASP A 133 16.32 0.84 24.49
CA ASP A 133 16.85 -0.30 25.25
C ASP A 133 16.38 -1.65 24.69
N LEU A 134 15.58 -1.63 23.62
CA LEU A 134 15.04 -2.85 23.00
C LEU A 134 16.03 -3.49 22.03
N ALA A 135 15.85 -4.79 21.80
CA ALA A 135 16.54 -5.49 20.72
C ALA A 135 16.15 -4.92 19.35
N ILE A 136 17.05 -5.03 18.36
CA ILE A 136 16.84 -4.49 17.00
C ILE A 136 15.55 -5.00 16.37
N GLU A 137 15.20 -6.28 16.58
CA GLU A 137 13.96 -6.84 16.00
C GLU A 137 12.71 -6.18 16.58
N GLN A 138 12.68 -5.89 17.88
CA GLN A 138 11.54 -5.19 18.50
C GLN A 138 11.46 -3.73 18.01
N ILE A 139 12.59 -3.08 17.75
CA ILE A 139 12.61 -1.74 17.14
C ILE A 139 12.04 -1.80 15.71
N ARG A 140 12.39 -2.82 14.94
CA ARG A 140 11.83 -3.04 13.60
C ARG A 140 10.32 -3.28 13.65
N ASP A 141 9.83 -4.04 14.63
CA ASP A 141 8.40 -4.24 14.83
C ASP A 141 7.68 -2.92 15.12
N LEU A 142 8.23 -2.08 16.01
CA LEU A 142 7.64 -0.75 16.27
C LEU A 142 7.63 0.14 15.03
N ARG A 143 8.70 0.12 14.22
CA ARG A 143 8.76 0.85 12.94
C ARG A 143 7.74 0.32 11.93
N ARG A 144 7.53 -1.01 11.89
CA ARG A 144 6.48 -1.62 11.07
C ARG A 144 5.10 -1.06 11.45
N HIS A 145 4.77 -1.03 12.75
CA HIS A 145 3.49 -0.47 13.21
C HIS A 145 3.36 1.03 12.88
N LYS A 146 4.44 1.81 13.02
CA LYS A 146 4.46 3.24 12.65
C LYS A 146 4.22 3.47 11.16
N ASN A 147 4.72 2.57 10.32
CA ASN A 147 4.54 2.61 8.88
C ASN A 147 3.12 2.21 8.46
N LEU A 148 2.57 1.14 9.04
CA LEU A 148 1.19 0.70 8.77
C LEU A 148 0.16 1.78 9.16
N THR A 149 0.44 2.55 10.21
CA THR A 149 -0.44 3.62 10.71
C THR A 149 -0.21 4.99 10.06
N ALA A 150 0.64 5.09 9.03
CA ALA A 150 1.01 6.38 8.43
C ALA A 150 -0.14 7.17 7.80
N HIS A 151 -1.23 6.50 7.42
CA HIS A 151 -2.37 7.09 6.73
C HIS A 151 -3.50 7.53 7.67
N LEU A 152 -3.44 7.20 8.97
CA LEU A 152 -4.57 7.31 9.88
C LEU A 152 -5.08 8.74 10.07
N GLU A 153 -4.21 9.75 10.15
CA GLU A 153 -4.61 11.15 10.32
C GLU A 153 -5.55 11.64 9.21
N ARG A 154 -5.42 11.09 7.99
CA ARG A 154 -6.34 11.38 6.89
C ARG A 154 -7.58 10.49 6.95
N LEU A 155 -7.39 9.19 7.20
CA LEU A 155 -8.46 8.20 7.21
C LEU A 155 -9.57 8.53 8.21
N VAL A 156 -9.23 9.01 9.42
CA VAL A 156 -10.22 9.33 10.47
C VAL A 156 -11.20 10.44 10.09
N ASN A 157 -10.89 11.23 9.05
CA ASN A 157 -11.77 12.29 8.52
C ASN A 157 -12.82 11.75 7.54
N HIS A 158 -12.70 10.51 7.08
CA HIS A 158 -13.59 9.86 6.12
C HIS A 158 -14.45 8.76 6.76
N ILE A 159 -14.44 8.66 8.09
CA ILE A 159 -15.08 7.58 8.86
C ILE A 159 -16.03 8.19 9.88
N GLU A 160 -17.21 7.61 9.99
CA GLU A 160 -18.22 8.01 10.97
C GLU A 160 -17.81 7.60 12.40
N PRO A 161 -18.30 8.28 13.45
CA PRO A 161 -18.06 7.88 14.84
C PRO A 161 -18.38 6.39 15.10
N SER A 162 -17.36 5.62 15.47
CA SER A 162 -17.45 4.18 15.70
C SER A 162 -16.32 3.69 16.62
N PRO A 163 -16.44 2.51 17.26
CA PRO A 163 -15.35 1.94 18.05
C PRO A 163 -14.05 1.75 17.25
N THR A 164 -14.15 1.41 15.96
CA THR A 164 -13.00 1.33 15.05
C THR A 164 -12.33 2.69 14.90
N ARG A 165 -13.11 3.76 14.69
CA ARG A 165 -12.59 5.13 14.61
C ARG A 165 -11.88 5.55 15.90
N ASP A 166 -12.45 5.24 17.05
CA ASP A 166 -11.84 5.53 18.35
C ASP A 166 -10.50 4.81 18.51
N GLN A 167 -10.42 3.55 18.09
CA GLN A 167 -9.17 2.80 18.08
C GLN A 167 -8.13 3.42 17.14
N LEU A 168 -8.53 3.89 15.95
CA LEU A 168 -7.63 4.59 15.03
C LEU A 168 -7.13 5.92 15.58
N LEU A 169 -7.96 6.66 16.33
CA LEU A 169 -7.54 7.90 17.00
C LEU A 169 -6.45 7.63 18.05
N ILE A 170 -6.59 6.55 18.84
CA ILE A 170 -5.56 6.13 19.80
C ILE A 170 -4.25 5.81 19.05
N TRP A 171 -4.33 5.03 17.97
CA TRP A 171 -3.15 4.70 17.17
C TRP A 171 -2.50 5.91 16.53
N THR A 172 -3.29 6.88 16.08
CA THR A 172 -2.82 8.14 15.50
C THR A 172 -1.96 8.92 16.50
N GLN A 173 -2.41 9.01 17.75
CA GLN A 173 -1.63 9.65 18.83
C GLN A 173 -0.36 8.85 19.15
N LEU A 174 -0.49 7.53 19.34
CA LEU A 174 0.61 6.65 19.69
C LEU A 174 1.72 6.62 18.63
N ARG A 175 1.35 6.70 17.35
CA ARG A 175 2.29 6.70 16.22
C ARG A 175 3.41 7.73 16.37
N ARG A 176 3.10 8.89 16.97
CA ARG A 176 4.06 9.98 17.20
C ARG A 176 5.17 9.62 18.19
N LEU A 177 4.93 8.60 19.02
CA LEU A 177 5.86 8.09 20.03
C LEU A 177 6.69 6.90 19.52
N LEU A 178 6.26 6.25 18.44
CA LEU A 178 6.98 5.13 17.85
C LEU A 178 8.30 5.61 17.22
N PRO A 179 9.39 4.81 17.29
CA PRO A 179 10.68 5.12 16.67
C PRO A 179 10.59 5.29 15.15
#